data_AF-E2EBY6-F1
#
_entry.id   AF-E2EBY6-F1
#
_cell.length_a   1.000
_cell.length_b   1.000
_cell.length_c   1.000
_cell.angle_alpha   90.00
_cell.angle_beta   90.00
_cell.angle_gamma   90.00
#
_symmetry.space_group_name_H-M   'P 1'
#
loop_
_entity.id
_entity.type
_entity.pdbx_description
1 polymer ?
#
loop_
_entity_poly.entity_id
_entity_poly.type
_entity_poly.pdbx_seq_one_letter_code
_entity_poly.pdbx_strand_id
1 'polypeptide(L)' 'GIRLTAYQFTKDDVANAVLFLASDEAKYISGANLMLDGGFTSVNHSLKVFR' A
#
# COMPACT_ATOMS: atom_id res chain seq x y z
N GLY A 1 15.54 20.77 -5.35
CA GLY A 1 15.58 19.39 -5.86
C GLY A 1 15.02 18.47 -4.80
N ILE A 2 13.82 17.95 -4.99
CA ILE A 2 13.17 17.07 -4.02
C ILE A 2 13.67 15.64 -4.33
N ARG A 3 14.51 15.07 -3.47
CA ARG A 3 14.89 13.65 -3.59
C ARG A 3 13.70 12.83 -3.10
N LEU A 4 12.99 12.22 -4.03
CA LEU A 4 12.07 11.12 -3.73
C LEU A 4 12.95 9.92 -3.37
N THR A 5 13.15 9.66 -2.09
CA THR A 5 13.74 8.41 -1.64
C THR A 5 12.77 7.30 -2.01
N ALA A 6 13.19 6.38 -2.86
CA ALA A 6 12.42 5.18 -3.14
C ALA A 6 12.22 4.43 -1.83
N TYR A 7 10.98 4.31 -1.38
CA TYR A 7 10.66 3.50 -0.22
C TYR A 7 10.82 2.03 -0.61
N GLN A 8 11.77 1.35 0.01
CA GLN A 8 11.91 -0.09 -0.18
C GLN A 8 10.83 -0.76 0.65
N PHE A 9 9.88 -1.43 -0.02
CA PHE A 9 8.89 -2.25 0.67
C PHE A 9 9.59 -3.43 1.34
N THR A 10 9.29 -3.65 2.62
CA THR A 10 9.92 -4.66 3.48
C THR A 10 8.87 -5.57 4.12
N LYS A 11 9.34 -6.66 4.74
CA LYS A 11 8.49 -7.55 5.55
C LYS A 11 7.82 -6.81 6.72
N ASP A 12 8.43 -5.75 7.24
CA ASP A 12 7.93 -5.03 8.41
C ASP A 12 6.69 -4.19 8.03
N ASP A 13 6.59 -3.74 6.78
CA ASP A 13 5.41 -3.06 6.25
C ASP A 13 4.18 -3.98 6.26
N VAL A 14 4.36 -5.24 5.86
CA VAL A 14 3.31 -6.26 5.92
C VAL A 14 2.94 -6.56 7.37
N ALA A 15 3.94 -6.72 8.25
CA ALA A 15 3.70 -6.99 9.67
C ALA A 15 2.89 -5.86 10.34
N ASN A 16 3.22 -4.60 10.05
CA ASN A 16 2.50 -3.44 10.58
C ASN A 16 1.06 -3.36 10.05
N ALA A 17 0.83 -3.66 8.77
CA ALA A 17 -0.52 -3.69 8.22
C ALA A 17 -1.37 -4.81 8.83
N VAL A 18 -0.80 -5.99 9.07
CA VAL A 18 -1.47 -7.08 9.78
C VAL A 18 -1.76 -6.69 11.23
N LEU A 19 -0.81 -6.04 11.91
CA LEU A 19 -1.01 -5.54 13.28
C LEU A 19 -2.15 -4.53 13.35
N PHE A 20 -2.27 -3.63 12.38
CA PHE A 20 -3.39 -2.70 12.25
C PHE A 20 -4.72 -3.47 12.09
N LEU A 21 -4.78 -4.44 11.16
CA LEU A 21 -5.98 -5.24 10.93
C LEU A 21 -6.39 -6.08 12.15
N ALA A 22 -5.44 -6.46 13.00
CA ALA A 22 -5.70 -7.19 14.24
C ALA A 22 -6.11 -6.28 15.42
N SER A 23 -6.01 -4.96 15.26
CA SER A 23 -6.32 -3.99 16.31
C SER A 23 -7.80 -3.58 16.31
N ASP A 24 -8.25 -2.99 17.42
CA ASP A 24 -9.62 -2.46 17.55
C ASP A 24 -9.93 -1.33 16.55
N GLU A 25 -8.91 -0.69 15.99
CA GLU A 25 -9.07 0.35 14.96
C GLU A 25 -9.65 -0.22 13.65
N ALA A 26 -9.39 -1.50 13.38
CA ALA A 26 -9.91 -2.20 12.22
C ALA A 26 -11.24 -2.93 12.49
N LYS A 27 -11.91 -2.70 13.62
CA LYS A 27 -13.14 -3.44 14.01
C LYS A 27 -14.29 -3.41 13.00
N TYR A 28 -14.32 -2.42 12.11
CA TYR A 28 -15.32 -2.30 11.04
C TYR A 28 -14.79 -2.68 9.65
N ILE A 29 -13.52 -3.08 9.56
CA ILE A 29 -12.88 -3.49 8.33
C ILE A 29 -12.94 -5.03 8.28
N SER A 30 -13.90 -5.54 7.52
CA SER A 30 -14.05 -6.98 7.27
C SER A 30 -14.40 -7.22 5.80
N GLY A 31 -13.95 -8.35 5.24
CA GLY A 31 -14.17 -8.69 3.83
C GLY A 31 -13.42 -7.82 2.82
N ALA A 32 -12.55 -6.91 3.27
CA ALA A 32 -11.74 -6.04 2.40
C ALA A 32 -10.39 -6.70 2.08
N ASN A 33 -9.91 -6.52 0.85
CA ASN A 33 -8.53 -6.86 0.47
C ASN A 33 -7.66 -5.61 0.55
N LEU A 34 -6.68 -5.59 1.46
CA LEU A 34 -5.78 -4.47 1.66
C LEU A 34 -4.48 -4.68 0.86
N MET A 35 -4.37 -4.06 -0.31
CA MET A 35 -3.16 -4.13 -1.14
C MET A 35 -2.05 -3.25 -0.56
N LEU A 36 -0.85 -3.84 -0.40
CA LEU A 36 0.36 -3.18 0.09
C LEU A 36 1.47 -3.27 -0.96
N ASP A 37 1.37 -2.46 -2.01
CA ASP A 37 2.23 -2.57 -3.19
C ASP A 37 2.82 -1.22 -3.66
N GLY A 38 2.71 -0.19 -2.82
CA GLY A 38 3.15 1.17 -3.17
C GLY A 38 2.31 1.85 -4.25
N GLY A 39 1.08 1.38 -4.49
CA GLY A 39 0.16 1.95 -5.47
C GLY A 39 0.31 1.35 -6.87
N PHE A 40 1.06 0.25 -7.03
CA PHE A 40 1.27 -0.41 -8.32
C PHE A 40 -0.04 -0.91 -8.94
N THR A 41 -0.95 -1.45 -8.13
CA THR A 41 -2.28 -1.92 -8.59
C THR A 41 -3.24 -0.77 -8.88
N SER A 42 -3.00 0.41 -8.32
CA SER A 42 -3.89 1.59 -8.43
C SER A 42 -3.50 2.54 -9.58
N VAL A 43 -2.35 2.34 -10.23
CA VAL A 43 -1.99 3.16 -11.40
C VAL A 43 -2.79 2.73 -12.61
N ASN A 44 -3.60 3.65 -13.15
CA ASN A 44 -4.22 3.47 -14.45
C ASN A 44 -3.11 3.33 -15.52
N HIS A 45 -2.96 2.12 -16.07
CA HIS A 45 -1.93 1.81 -17.06
C HIS A 45 -2.03 2.69 -18.33
N SER A 46 -3.19 3.32 -18.58
CA SER A 46 -3.42 4.23 -19.71
C SER A 46 -2.67 5.56 -19.57
N LEU A 47 -2.29 5.99 -18.37
CA LEU A 47 -1.57 7.26 -18.18
C LEU A 47 -0.06 7.14 -18.46
N LYS A 48 0.48 5.92 -18.61
CA LYS A 48 1.87 5.69 -19.03
C LYS A 48 2.07 5.68 -20.55
N VAL A 49 0.99 5.65 -21.34
CA VAL A 49 1.05 5.61 -22.82
C VAL A 49 1.19 7.00 -23.45
N PHE A 50 0.97 8.06 -22.68
CA PHE A 50 1.29 9.43 -23.06
C PHE A 50 2.66 9.80 -22.50
N ARG A 51 3.73 9.40 -23.19
CA ARG A 51 5.09 9.89 -22.98
C ARG A 51 5.62 10.47 -24.27
#